data_AF-A0AAU3INF6-F1
#
_entry.id   AF-A0AAU3INF6-F1
#
_cell.length_a   1.000
_cell.length_b   1.000
_cell.length_c   1.000
_cell.angle_alpha   90.00
_cell.angle_beta   90.00
_cell.angle_gamma   90.00
#
_symmetry.space_group_name_H-M   'P 1'
#
loop_
_entity.id
_entity.type
_entity.pdbx_description
1 polymer ?
#
loop_
_entity_poly.entity_id
_entity_poly.type
_entity_poly.pdbx_seq_one_letter_code
_entity_poly.pdbx_strand_id
1 'polypeptide(L)' 'MSRYQVQVTDTYARGAQRPWSTVRRVLAEESGPCLTPVLLRFGRLRRWIACGRRLPHDRQCRNCCPRIVVTEVRRITA' A
#
# COMPACT_ATOMS: atom_id res chain seq x y z
N MET A 1 -13.81 -1.63 0.04
CA MET A 1 -12.45 -1.94 -0.43
C MET A 1 -11.65 -0.69 -0.19
N SER A 2 -10.52 -0.79 0.50
CA SER A 2 -9.73 0.41 0.79
C SER A 2 -9.10 0.94 -0.50
N ARG A 3 -9.05 2.26 -0.66
CA ARG A 3 -8.52 2.94 -1.84
C ARG A 3 -7.54 4.03 -1.40
N TYR A 4 -6.38 4.05 -2.04
CA TYR A 4 -5.37 5.08 -1.82
C TYR A 4 -5.14 5.82 -3.12
N GLN A 5 -5.23 7.14 -3.06
CA GLN A 5 -4.81 8.02 -4.14
C GLN A 5 -3.35 8.39 -3.89
N VAL A 6 -2.49 8.14 -4.88
CA VAL A 6 -1.05 8.28 -4.73
C VAL A 6 -0.49 9.16 -5.83
N GLN A 7 0.30 10.15 -5.43
CA GLN A 7 1.20 10.88 -6.30
C GLN A 7 2.55 10.16 -6.34
N VAL A 8 3.10 9.99 -7.54
CA VAL A 8 4.43 9.41 -7.75
C VAL A 8 5.35 10.49 -8.29
N THR A 9 6.53 10.63 -7.71
CA THR A 9 7.60 11.50 -8.22
C THR A 9 8.78 10.64 -8.60
N ASP A 10 9.08 10.62 -9.89
CA ASP A 10 10.20 9.90 -10.47
C ASP A 10 11.34 10.88 -10.81
N THR A 11 12.51 10.63 -10.24
CA THR A 11 13.73 11.39 -10.51
C THR A 11 14.65 10.62 -11.44
N TYR A 12 15.07 11.26 -12.52
CA TYR A 12 15.94 10.70 -13.54
C TYR A 12 17.30 11.39 -13.52
N ALA A 13 18.36 10.62 -13.77
CA ALA A 13 19.65 11.19 -14.11
C ALA A 13 19.61 11.64 -15.57
N ARG A 14 20.43 12.63 -15.94
CA ARG A 14 20.51 13.11 -17.33
C ARG A 14 20.79 11.96 -18.31
N GLY A 15 19.90 11.78 -19.29
CA GLY A 15 20.00 10.73 -20.31
C GLY A 15 19.53 9.34 -19.87
N ALA A 16 19.06 9.16 -18.62
CA ALA A 16 18.58 7.88 -18.14
C ALA A 16 17.16 7.56 -18.64
N GLN A 17 16.95 6.30 -19.05
CA GLN A 17 15.63 5.79 -19.44
C GLN A 17 14.80 5.29 -18.26
N ARG A 18 15.42 5.06 -17.09
CA ARG A 18 14.75 4.61 -15.87
C ARG A 18 15.02 5.60 -14.74
N PRO A 19 14.05 5.82 -13.84
CA PRO A 19 14.27 6.67 -12.69
C PRO A 19 15.29 6.02 -11.77
N TRP A 20 16.20 6.83 -11.22
CA TRP A 20 17.12 6.36 -10.17
C TRP A 20 16.47 6.47 -8.78
N SER A 21 15.42 7.27 -8.64
CA SER A 21 14.60 7.39 -7.43
C SER A 21 13.13 7.54 -7.78
N THR A 22 12.27 6.84 -7.04
CA THR A 22 10.81 6.93 -7.13
C THR A 22 10.24 7.14 -5.74
N VAL A 23 9.66 8.30 -5.50
CA VAL A 23 8.99 8.65 -4.24
C VAL A 23 7.48 8.56 -4.44
N ARG A 24 6.78 7.90 -3.51
CA ARG A 24 5.32 7.76 -3.53
C ARG A 24 4.74 8.50 -2.34
N ARG A 25 3.76 9.38 -2.58
CA ARG A 25 3.04 10.15 -1.55
C ARG A 25 1.56 9.83 -1.62
N VAL A 26 0.98 9.43 -0.49
CA VAL A 26 -0.48 9.28 -0.37
C VAL A 26 -1.11 10.67 -0.31
N LEU A 27 -2.07 10.93 -1.20
CA LEU A 27 -2.84 12.18 -1.25
C LEU A 27 -4.18 12.05 -0.54
N ALA A 28 -4.84 10.90 -0.69
CA ALA A 28 -6.11 10.62 -0.04
C ALA A 28 -6.24 9.12 0.25
N GLU A 29 -6.97 8.82 1.32
CA GLU A 29 -7.25 7.46 1.77
C GLU A 29 -8.75 7.32 2.04
N GLU A 30 -9.37 6.34 1.40
CA GLU A 30 -10.69 5.83 1.76
C GLU A 30 -10.47 4.41 2.26
N SER A 31 -10.40 4.22 3.58
CA SER A 31 -10.20 2.89 4.17
C SER A 31 -11.30 2.54 5.16
N GLY A 32 -11.48 1.24 5.36
CA GLY A 32 -12.41 0.68 6.33
C GLY A 32 -11.75 -0.43 7.15
N PRO A 33 -12.41 -0.90 8.22
CA PRO A 33 -11.86 -1.95 9.06
C PRO A 33 -11.63 -3.25 8.26
N CYS A 34 -10.71 -4.08 8.73
CA CYS A 34 -10.51 -5.41 8.18
C CYS A 34 -11.81 -6.22 8.25
N LEU A 35 -12.21 -6.84 7.14
CA LEU A 35 -13.46 -7.60 7.06
C LEU A 35 -13.30 -9.06 7.51
N THR A 36 -12.08 -9.58 7.50
CA THR A 36 -11.76 -10.95 7.91
C THR A 36 -10.54 -10.96 8.83
N PRO A 37 -10.61 -10.39 10.04
CA PRO A 37 -9.48 -10.40 10.96
C PRO A 37 -9.07 -11.85 11.28
N VAL A 38 -7.77 -12.05 11.54
CA VAL A 38 -7.23 -13.37 11.88
C VAL A 38 -6.88 -13.43 13.37
N LEU A 39 -7.18 -14.55 13.99
CA LEU A 39 -6.85 -14.81 15.38
C LEU A 39 -5.42 -15.33 15.47
N LEU A 40 -4.53 -14.57 16.11
CA LEU A 40 -3.22 -15.05 16.52
C LEU A 40 -3.29 -15.67 17.91
N ARG A 41 -2.62 -16.80 18.08
CA ARG A 41 -2.43 -17.49 19.36
C ARG A 41 -0.94 -17.52 19.68
N PHE A 42 -0.55 -16.94 20.81
CA PHE A 42 0.80 -16.96 21.33
C PHE A 42 0.76 -17.54 22.75
N GLY A 43 0.90 -18.87 22.86
CA GLY A 43 0.69 -19.59 24.11
C GLY A 43 -0.72 -19.32 24.67
N ARG A 44 -0.80 -18.66 25.83
CA ARG A 44 -2.07 -18.27 26.48
C ARG A 44 -2.70 -16.99 25.91
N LEU A 45 -1.94 -16.19 25.15
CA LEU A 45 -2.44 -14.93 24.60
C LEU A 45 -3.18 -15.16 23.28
N ARG A 46 -4.30 -14.45 23.13
CA ARG A 46 -5.13 -14.45 21.92
C ARG A 46 -5.35 -13.00 21.47
N ARG A 47 -5.08 -12.71 20.20
CA ARG A 47 -5.29 -11.37 19.63
C ARG A 47 -5.84 -11.46 18.22
N TRP A 48 -6.93 -10.75 17.96
CA TRP A 48 -7.39 -10.51 16.60
C TRP A 48 -6.57 -9.40 15.97
N ILE A 49 -6.08 -9.64 14.75
CA ILE A 49 -5.37 -8.65 13.95
C ILE A 49 -5.98 -8.58 12.54
N ALA A 50 -5.78 -7.46 11.85
CA ALA A 50 -6.16 -7.34 10.46
C ALA A 50 -5.45 -8.40 9.58
N CYS A 51 -6.15 -9.03 8.65
CA CYS A 51 -5.57 -10.06 7.79
C CYS A 51 -4.36 -9.58 6.99
N GLY A 52 -4.32 -8.30 6.59
CA GLY A 52 -3.19 -7.69 5.88
C GLY A 52 -1.87 -7.68 6.66
N ARG A 53 -1.91 -7.90 7.98
CA ARG A 53 -0.69 -7.99 8.81
C ARG A 53 -0.10 -9.41 8.88
N ARG A 54 -0.77 -10.42 8.32
CA ARG A 54 -0.37 -11.82 8.48
C ARG A 54 -0.51 -12.68 7.24
N LEU A 55 -1.58 -12.49 6.46
CA LEU A 55 -1.87 -13.32 5.28
C LEU A 55 -1.18 -12.75 4.04
N PRO A 56 -0.77 -13.61 3.09
CA PRO A 56 -0.29 -13.17 1.79
C PRO A 56 -1.41 -12.46 1.01
N HIS A 57 -1.03 -11.59 0.07
CA HIS A 57 -1.93 -10.64 -0.61
C HIS A 57 -3.17 -11.30 -1.24
N ASP A 58 -3.00 -12.46 -1.87
CA ASP A 58 -4.06 -13.26 -2.50
C ASP A 58 -5.12 -13.79 -1.51
N ARG A 59 -4.82 -13.80 -0.21
CA ARG A 59 -5.71 -14.25 0.88
C ARG A 59 -6.21 -13.11 1.77
N GLN A 60 -5.92 -11.87 1.44
CA GLN A 60 -6.37 -10.71 2.21
C GLN A 60 -7.78 -10.28 1.80
N CYS A 61 -8.57 -9.79 2.75
CA CYS A 61 -9.85 -9.18 2.40
C CYS A 61 -9.66 -7.90 1.58
N ARG A 62 -10.71 -7.48 0.87
CA ARG A 62 -10.75 -6.23 0.09
C ARG A 62 -10.40 -4.95 0.86
N ASN A 63 -10.47 -4.92 2.19
CA ASN A 63 -10.05 -3.73 2.95
C ASN A 63 -8.57 -3.78 3.36
N CYS A 64 -7.97 -4.97 3.42
CA CYS A 64 -6.54 -5.14 3.67
C CYS A 64 -5.70 -5.25 2.38
N CYS A 65 -6.34 -5.56 1.25
CA CYS A 65 -5.79 -5.51 -0.10
C CYS A 65 -6.26 -4.20 -0.77
N PRO A 66 -5.61 -3.06 -0.50
CA PRO A 66 -6.08 -1.79 -1.01
C PRO A 66 -5.84 -1.63 -2.51
N ARG A 67 -6.76 -0.95 -3.18
CA ARG A 67 -6.55 -0.48 -4.55
C ARG A 67 -5.74 0.81 -4.52
N ILE A 68 -4.55 0.77 -5.12
CA ILE A 68 -3.71 1.96 -5.31
C ILE A 68 -4.10 2.59 -6.65
N VAL A 69 -4.49 3.86 -6.62
CA VAL A 69 -4.77 4.67 -7.80
C VAL A 69 -3.71 5.75 -7.89
N VAL A 70 -2.83 5.65 -8.88
CA VAL A 70 -1.86 6.71 -9.16
C VAL A 70 -2.60 7.84 -9.87
N THR A 71 -2.72 8.99 -9.20
CA THR A 71 -3.48 10.14 -9.71
C THR A 71 -2.59 11.13 -10.45
N GLU A 72 -1.29 11.15 -10.14
CA GLU A 72 -0.32 12.05 -10.79
C GLU A 72 1.07 11.41 -10.78
N VAL A 73 1.79 11.55 -11.89
CA VAL A 73 3.20 11.18 -12.00
C VAL A 73 4.02 12.41 -12.37
N ARG A 74 4.88 12.85 -11.46
CA ARG A 74 5.82 13.96 -11.68
C ARG A 74 7.17 13.42 -12.09
N ARG A 75 7.72 13.96 -13.18
CA ARG A 75 9.08 13.64 -13.65
C ARG A 75 10.01 14.79 -13.35
N ILE A 76 11.12 14.50 -12.67
CA ILE A 76 12.18 15.47 -12.36
C ILE A 76 13.48 14.95 -12.99
N THR A 77 14.26 15.84 -13.60
CA THR A 77 15.61 15.53 -14.07
C THR A 77 16.60 16.26 -13.18
N ALA A 78 17.53 15.52 -12.59
CA ALA A 78 18.61 16.04 -11.76
C ALA A 78 19.95 15.95 -12.51
#